data_AF-A0A2V7YP14-F1
#
_entry.id   AF-A0A2V7YP14-F1
#
_cell.length_a   1.000
_cell.length_b   1.000
_cell.length_c   1.000
_cell.angle_alpha   90.00
_cell.angle_beta   90.00
_cell.angle_gamma   90.00
#
_symmetry.space_group_name_H-M   'P 1'
#
loop_
_entity.id
_entity.type
_entity.pdbx_description
1 polymer ?
#
loop_
_entity_poly.entity_id
_entity_poly.type
_entity_poly.pdbx_seq_one_letter_code
_entity_poly.pdbx_strand_id
1 'polypeptide(L)'
;MNGNVLLAILAVSILIPFNDLGPSPYAYGYFGGLYEDGSNTIPADHLAAGLSRAALIVPRDSNGHPSPSGKIVFLTAGFGETERISNAFFDLARADPRVDHDAVVMINAAHEGYDSAVWTPPQSDVNLNRIRDTLLTPAHVSEKQVQVAWVQMVTNFPYHPLPPADSDAYRLKGAIAAAMRALKSRYPNLQIAYLSSRVYGGYATTEWNPEPYAYESALSVRWNILGQITLMRTGFLWDTRIGPVDYLKGDVPWLAWGPYLWANGTMPRSDG
;
A
#
# COMPACT_ATOMS: atom_id res chain seq x y z
N MET A 1 15.53 19.50 30.85
CA MET A 1 15.71 19.65 29.39
C MET A 1 16.98 18.91 29.04
N ASN A 2 16.87 17.66 28.62
CA ASN A 2 18.00 16.76 28.49
C ASN A 2 18.61 16.86 27.09
N GLY A 3 19.92 17.12 27.03
CA GLY A 3 20.72 17.39 25.84
C GLY A 3 20.85 16.26 24.82
N ASN A 4 19.96 15.26 24.83
CA ASN A 4 19.90 14.21 23.82
C ASN A 4 18.93 14.54 22.66
N VAL A 5 18.12 15.59 22.77
CA VAL A 5 17.24 16.04 21.68
C VAL A 5 18.00 16.91 20.66
N LEU A 6 19.13 17.51 21.05
CA LEU A 6 19.90 18.41 20.16
C LEU A 6 20.81 17.69 19.16
N LEU A 7 21.07 16.38 19.31
CA LEU A 7 21.93 15.62 18.38
C LEU A 7 21.18 14.93 17.23
N ALA A 8 19.84 14.95 17.23
CA ALA A 8 19.03 14.41 16.13
C ALA A 8 18.76 15.44 15.00
N ILE A 9 19.18 16.70 15.18
CA ILE A 9 18.91 17.80 14.24
C ILE A 9 20.05 18.01 13.22
N LEU A 10 21.16 17.28 13.33
CA LEU A 10 22.37 17.48 12.51
C LEU A 10 22.89 16.19 11.88
N ALA A 11 22.00 15.42 11.24
CA ALA A 11 22.30 14.53 10.11
C ALA A 11 21.02 13.88 9.56
N VAL A 12 20.00 14.68 9.20
CA VAL A 12 19.18 14.24 8.06
C VAL A 12 20.09 14.48 6.85
N SER A 13 20.96 13.50 6.55
CA SER A 13 21.50 13.41 5.21
C SER A 13 20.30 13.49 4.29
N ILE A 14 20.21 14.57 3.53
CA ILE A 14 19.36 14.80 2.35
C ILE A 14 18.95 13.43 1.77
N LEU A 15 17.78 12.92 2.21
CA LEU A 15 17.34 11.57 1.86
C LEU A 15 16.94 11.61 0.39
N ILE A 16 17.65 10.84 -0.44
CA ILE A 16 17.32 10.71 -1.85
C ILE A 16 15.98 9.97 -1.93
N PRO A 17 15.00 10.43 -2.73
CA PRO A 17 13.75 9.69 -2.93
C PRO A 17 14.03 8.21 -3.24
N PHE A 18 13.20 7.31 -2.70
CA PHE A 18 13.47 5.88 -2.75
C PHE A 18 13.54 5.34 -4.19
N ASN A 19 12.73 5.90 -5.10
CA ASN A 19 12.80 5.59 -6.54
C ASN A 19 14.08 6.14 -7.21
N ASP A 20 14.71 7.16 -6.65
CA ASP A 20 15.93 7.78 -7.19
C ASP A 20 17.21 7.25 -6.53
N LEU A 21 17.10 6.64 -5.36
CA LEU A 21 18.23 6.07 -4.62
C LEU A 21 18.90 4.92 -5.40
N GLY A 22 18.12 4.17 -6.18
CA GLY A 22 18.62 3.09 -7.03
C GLY A 22 19.49 2.08 -6.28
N PRO A 23 20.63 1.64 -6.85
CA PRO A 23 21.54 0.69 -6.18
C PRO A 23 22.46 1.35 -5.15
N SER A 24 22.33 2.67 -4.89
CA SER A 24 23.07 3.29 -3.80
C SER A 24 22.47 2.85 -2.46
N PRO A 25 23.30 2.55 -1.45
CA PRO A 25 22.79 2.09 -0.18
C PRO A 25 22.16 3.24 0.60
N TYR A 26 20.92 3.04 1.04
CA TYR A 26 20.44 3.61 2.29
C TYR A 26 21.26 3.04 3.46
N ALA A 27 21.10 3.65 4.64
CA ALA A 27 21.70 3.14 5.87
C ALA A 27 21.53 1.61 6.00
N TYR A 28 22.55 0.96 6.56
CA TYR A 28 22.56 -0.49 6.85
C TYR A 28 22.60 -1.40 5.60
N GLY A 29 22.86 -0.85 4.41
CA GLY A 29 23.06 -1.62 3.19
C GLY A 29 21.78 -2.01 2.46
N TYR A 30 20.65 -1.38 2.80
CA TYR A 30 19.43 -1.48 2.00
C TYR A 30 19.53 -0.60 0.76
N PHE A 31 18.95 -1.03 -0.35
CA PHE A 31 18.98 -0.27 -1.59
C PHE A 31 17.63 0.41 -1.87
N GLY A 32 17.64 1.41 -2.74
CA GLY A 32 16.45 2.01 -3.31
C GLY A 32 15.93 1.24 -4.52
N GLY A 33 15.13 1.93 -5.34
CA GLY A 33 14.40 1.37 -6.47
C GLY A 33 13.12 0.68 -6.01
N LEU A 34 12.03 0.89 -6.77
CA LEU A 34 10.73 0.29 -6.46
C LEU A 34 10.76 -1.25 -6.62
N TYR A 35 11.52 -1.77 -7.57
CA TYR A 35 11.58 -3.19 -7.91
C TYR A 35 13.00 -3.76 -7.69
N GLU A 36 13.36 -4.81 -8.41
CA GLU A 36 14.61 -5.55 -8.26
C GLU A 36 15.81 -4.69 -8.68
N ASP A 37 16.97 -4.98 -8.09
CA ASP A 37 18.28 -4.43 -8.49
C ASP A 37 18.37 -2.89 -8.55
N GLY A 38 17.55 -2.19 -7.75
CA GLY A 38 17.52 -0.73 -7.75
C GLY A 38 16.71 -0.11 -8.90
N SER A 39 15.97 -0.91 -9.65
CA SER A 39 15.14 -0.45 -10.77
C SER A 39 13.77 0.06 -10.31
N ASN A 40 13.18 0.97 -11.09
CA ASN A 40 11.76 1.34 -10.99
C ASN A 40 10.88 0.62 -12.01
N THR A 41 11.48 -0.21 -12.87
CA THR A 41 10.78 -0.99 -13.87
C THR A 41 10.24 -2.26 -13.23
N ILE A 42 8.94 -2.49 -13.40
CA ILE A 42 8.30 -3.74 -13.02
C ILE A 42 8.91 -4.92 -13.80
N PRO A 43 9.31 -6.03 -13.15
CA PRO A 43 9.86 -7.17 -13.86
C PRO A 43 8.86 -7.74 -14.87
N ALA A 44 9.35 -8.20 -16.03
CA ALA A 44 8.51 -8.53 -17.18
C ALA A 44 7.49 -9.64 -16.89
N ASP A 45 7.89 -10.66 -16.13
CA ASP A 45 7.00 -11.74 -15.70
C ASP A 45 5.95 -11.28 -14.69
N HIS A 46 6.34 -10.41 -13.75
CA HIS A 46 5.40 -9.80 -12.80
C HIS A 46 4.39 -8.87 -13.49
N LEU A 47 4.84 -8.10 -14.50
CA LEU A 47 3.98 -7.27 -15.35
C LEU A 47 3.00 -8.13 -16.16
N ALA A 48 3.47 -9.22 -16.79
CA ALA A 48 2.61 -10.12 -17.55
C ALA A 48 1.53 -10.76 -16.65
N ALA A 49 1.90 -11.14 -15.42
CA ALA A 49 0.94 -11.60 -14.42
C ALA A 49 -0.07 -10.49 -14.04
N GLY A 50 0.41 -9.27 -13.81
CA GLY A 50 -0.44 -8.11 -13.52
C GLY A 50 -1.45 -7.80 -14.63
N LEU A 51 -1.02 -7.82 -15.90
CA LEU A 51 -1.91 -7.65 -17.05
C LEU A 51 -2.94 -8.78 -17.15
N SER A 52 -2.55 -10.02 -16.85
CA SER A 52 -3.48 -11.15 -16.78
C SER A 52 -4.52 -10.98 -15.67
N ARG A 53 -4.14 -10.39 -14.53
CA ARG A 53 -5.05 -10.06 -13.42
C ARG A 53 -5.96 -8.89 -13.77
N ALA A 54 -5.43 -7.88 -14.45
CA ALA A 54 -6.18 -6.73 -14.91
C ALA A 54 -7.29 -7.14 -15.89
N ALA A 55 -7.04 -8.12 -16.77
CA ALA A 55 -8.04 -8.65 -17.68
C ALA A 55 -9.24 -9.33 -16.98
N LEU A 56 -9.11 -9.69 -15.69
CA LEU A 56 -10.20 -10.25 -14.88
C LEU A 56 -11.04 -9.19 -14.16
N ILE A 57 -10.62 -7.92 -14.22
CA ILE A 57 -11.36 -6.79 -13.70
C ILE A 57 -12.43 -6.42 -14.73
N VAL A 58 -13.67 -6.76 -14.42
CA VAL A 58 -14.83 -6.54 -15.28
C VAL A 58 -16.01 -6.08 -14.44
N PRO A 59 -17.01 -5.39 -14.99
CA PRO A 59 -18.20 -5.05 -14.23
C PRO A 59 -18.88 -6.33 -13.72
N ARG A 60 -19.20 -6.37 -12.43
CA ARG A 60 -19.80 -7.53 -11.75
C ARG A 60 -21.13 -7.18 -11.10
N ASP A 61 -22.07 -8.10 -11.07
CA ASP A 61 -23.30 -7.95 -10.28
C ASP A 61 -23.01 -8.04 -8.77
N SER A 62 -24.05 -7.86 -7.94
CA SER A 62 -23.93 -7.94 -6.47
C SER A 62 -23.52 -9.32 -5.97
N ASN A 63 -23.70 -10.38 -6.76
CA ASN A 63 -23.27 -11.74 -6.47
C ASN A 63 -21.83 -12.03 -6.91
N GLY A 64 -21.17 -11.08 -7.59
CA GLY A 64 -19.78 -11.18 -8.05
C GLY A 64 -19.63 -11.81 -9.44
N HIS A 65 -20.72 -12.06 -10.16
CA HIS A 65 -20.66 -12.60 -11.53
C HIS A 65 -20.47 -11.47 -12.54
N PRO A 66 -19.67 -11.65 -13.60
CA PRO A 66 -19.56 -10.67 -14.68
C PRO A 66 -20.93 -10.29 -15.23
N SER A 67 -21.20 -9.00 -15.36
CA SER A 67 -22.47 -8.46 -15.88
C SER A 67 -22.21 -7.14 -16.60
N PRO A 68 -22.73 -6.92 -17.83
CA PRO A 68 -22.58 -5.65 -18.53
C PRO A 68 -23.13 -4.42 -17.77
N SER A 69 -24.11 -4.62 -16.88
CA SER A 69 -24.66 -3.56 -16.02
C SER A 69 -24.08 -3.58 -14.60
N GLY A 70 -23.04 -4.39 -14.38
CA GLY A 70 -22.37 -4.55 -13.10
C GLY A 70 -21.51 -3.35 -12.72
N LYS A 71 -20.80 -3.49 -11.60
CA LYS A 71 -19.87 -2.48 -11.07
C LYS A 71 -18.47 -3.04 -10.87
N ILE A 72 -17.49 -2.17 -10.96
CA ILE A 72 -16.10 -2.37 -10.58
C ILE A 72 -15.85 -1.47 -9.38
N VAL A 73 -15.69 -2.04 -8.19
CA VAL A 73 -15.38 -1.24 -7.00
C VAL A 73 -13.85 -1.13 -6.85
N PHE A 74 -13.39 0.13 -6.85
CA PHE A 74 -12.04 0.55 -6.48
C PHE A 74 -12.04 1.04 -5.04
N LEU A 75 -11.33 0.36 -4.15
CA LEU A 75 -11.28 0.66 -2.72
C LEU A 75 -9.95 1.35 -2.35
N THR A 76 -9.96 2.38 -1.51
CA THR A 76 -8.74 2.84 -0.86
C THR A 76 -8.73 2.41 0.61
N ALA A 77 -7.59 1.93 1.10
CA ALA A 77 -7.41 1.46 2.48
C ALA A 77 -6.14 2.08 3.08
N GLY A 78 -6.25 2.61 4.28
CA GLY A 78 -5.12 3.26 4.92
C GLY A 78 -5.51 4.12 6.10
N PHE A 79 -4.78 5.21 6.27
CA PHE A 79 -4.90 6.15 7.38
C PHE A 79 -5.30 7.55 6.88
N GLY A 80 -5.28 8.55 7.76
CA GLY A 80 -5.79 9.89 7.46
C GLY A 80 -5.14 10.59 6.25
N GLU A 81 -3.85 10.35 6.00
CA GLU A 81 -3.20 10.88 4.80
C GLU A 81 -3.73 10.22 3.53
N THR A 82 -3.87 8.89 3.55
CA THR A 82 -4.48 8.12 2.47
C THR A 82 -5.90 8.59 2.20
N GLU A 83 -6.68 8.86 3.25
CA GLU A 83 -8.04 9.39 3.14
C GLU A 83 -8.06 10.72 2.38
N ARG A 84 -7.22 11.67 2.79
CA ARG A 84 -7.12 13.01 2.15
C ARG A 84 -6.69 12.92 0.69
N ILE A 85 -5.65 12.15 0.40
CA ILE A 85 -5.15 12.00 -0.97
C ILE A 85 -6.19 11.29 -1.84
N SER A 86 -6.86 10.26 -1.29
CA SER A 86 -7.94 9.56 -1.99
C SER A 86 -9.12 10.47 -2.30
N ASN A 87 -9.52 11.35 -1.38
CA ASN A 87 -10.58 12.32 -1.63
C ASN A 87 -10.23 13.25 -2.80
N ALA A 88 -9.02 13.82 -2.80
CA ALA A 88 -8.55 14.65 -3.91
C ALA A 88 -8.45 13.89 -5.24
N PHE A 89 -7.94 12.66 -5.22
CA PHE A 89 -7.90 11.79 -6.39
C PHE A 89 -9.30 11.48 -6.92
N PHE A 90 -10.26 11.19 -6.05
CA PHE A 90 -11.64 10.88 -6.46
C PHE A 90 -12.37 12.12 -6.99
N ASP A 91 -12.07 13.32 -6.50
CA ASP A 91 -12.58 14.57 -7.08
C ASP A 91 -12.09 14.74 -8.52
N LEU A 92 -10.80 14.51 -8.77
CA LEU A 92 -10.22 14.57 -10.12
C LEU A 92 -10.81 13.49 -11.02
N ALA A 93 -10.91 12.25 -10.53
CA ALA A 93 -11.47 11.13 -11.29
C ALA A 93 -12.94 11.36 -11.65
N ARG A 94 -13.75 11.90 -10.72
CA ARG A 94 -15.16 12.27 -10.98
C ARG A 94 -15.32 13.33 -12.06
N ALA A 95 -14.34 14.23 -12.21
CA ALA A 95 -14.36 15.26 -13.24
C ALA A 95 -13.78 14.80 -14.59
N ASP A 96 -13.12 13.64 -14.64
CA ASP A 96 -12.42 13.15 -15.84
C ASP A 96 -13.37 12.33 -16.74
N PRO A 97 -13.63 12.77 -17.99
CA PRO A 97 -14.51 12.04 -18.91
C PRO A 97 -13.93 10.71 -19.39
N ARG A 98 -12.65 10.41 -19.11
CA ARG A 98 -12.01 9.13 -19.44
C ARG A 98 -12.35 8.03 -18.44
N VAL A 99 -12.88 8.37 -17.28
CA VAL A 99 -13.36 7.40 -16.28
C VAL A 99 -14.74 6.89 -16.70
N ASP A 100 -14.92 5.58 -16.67
CA ASP A 100 -16.24 4.96 -16.85
C ASP A 100 -17.07 5.16 -15.58
N HIS A 101 -17.82 6.25 -15.54
CA HIS A 101 -18.67 6.63 -14.41
C HIS A 101 -19.89 5.71 -14.22
N ASP A 102 -20.21 4.88 -15.21
CA ASP A 102 -21.31 3.92 -15.11
C ASP A 102 -20.85 2.62 -14.47
N ALA A 103 -19.66 2.12 -14.80
CA ALA A 103 -19.15 0.86 -14.26
C ALA A 103 -18.32 1.05 -12.99
N VAL A 104 -17.53 2.12 -12.87
CA VAL A 104 -16.55 2.26 -11.78
C VAL A 104 -17.16 2.97 -10.57
N VAL A 105 -17.04 2.35 -9.40
CA VAL A 105 -17.44 2.93 -8.11
C VAL A 105 -16.21 3.04 -7.22
N MET A 106 -15.88 4.26 -6.82
CA MET A 106 -14.73 4.55 -5.96
C MET A 106 -15.18 4.67 -4.51
N ILE A 107 -14.56 3.89 -3.62
CA ILE A 107 -14.90 3.82 -2.19
C ILE A 107 -13.66 4.15 -1.36
N ASN A 108 -13.73 5.23 -0.58
CA ASN A 108 -12.65 5.64 0.31
C ASN A 108 -12.87 5.01 1.68
N ALA A 109 -12.14 3.94 2.00
CA ALA A 109 -12.21 3.28 3.30
C ALA A 109 -11.04 3.64 4.22
N ALA A 110 -10.05 4.41 3.74
CA ALA A 110 -9.05 5.03 4.58
C ALA A 110 -9.71 6.03 5.54
N HIS A 111 -9.14 6.17 6.74
CA HIS A 111 -9.75 6.98 7.79
C HIS A 111 -8.70 7.60 8.71
N GLU A 112 -8.92 8.85 9.11
CA GLU A 112 -8.13 9.56 10.11
C GLU A 112 -8.06 8.79 11.44
N GLY A 113 -6.90 8.80 12.09
CA GLY A 113 -6.66 8.07 13.33
C GLY A 113 -6.43 6.56 13.18
N TYR A 114 -6.49 5.99 11.96
CA TYR A 114 -6.12 4.60 11.71
C TYR A 114 -4.60 4.42 11.59
N ASP A 115 -4.14 3.21 11.88
CA ASP A 115 -2.82 2.71 11.52
C ASP A 115 -2.95 1.32 10.90
N SER A 116 -1.85 0.58 10.72
CA SER A 116 -1.88 -0.76 10.15
C SER A 116 -2.69 -1.76 10.97
N ALA A 117 -2.83 -1.58 12.29
CA ALA A 117 -3.43 -2.58 13.17
C ALA A 117 -4.92 -2.81 12.87
N VAL A 118 -5.67 -1.74 12.54
CA VAL A 118 -7.12 -1.85 12.21
C VAL A 118 -7.39 -2.56 10.89
N TRP A 119 -6.35 -2.83 10.09
CA TRP A 119 -6.44 -3.59 8.84
C TRP A 119 -5.93 -5.02 9.00
N THR A 120 -5.35 -5.37 10.15
CA THR A 120 -4.84 -6.71 10.45
C THR A 120 -5.78 -7.50 11.36
N PRO A 121 -5.92 -8.83 11.18
CA PRO A 121 -6.72 -9.64 12.08
C PRO A 121 -6.15 -9.66 13.52
N PRO A 122 -7.02 -9.75 14.55
CA PRO A 122 -8.49 -9.81 14.45
C PRO A 122 -9.18 -8.44 14.29
N GLN A 123 -8.47 -7.32 14.46
CA GLN A 123 -9.07 -5.98 14.45
C GLN A 123 -9.70 -5.61 13.10
N SER A 124 -9.19 -6.18 12.00
CA SER A 124 -9.73 -6.00 10.65
C SER A 124 -11.21 -6.35 10.53
N ASP A 125 -11.72 -7.31 11.30
CA ASP A 125 -13.11 -7.79 11.14
C ASP A 125 -14.12 -6.70 11.46
N VAL A 126 -13.88 -5.93 12.52
CA VAL A 126 -14.72 -4.80 12.92
C VAL A 126 -14.70 -3.71 11.85
N ASN A 127 -13.50 -3.38 11.35
CA ASN A 127 -13.35 -2.35 10.32
C ASN A 127 -13.98 -2.78 8.98
N LEU A 128 -13.79 -4.02 8.54
CA LEU A 128 -14.37 -4.55 7.30
C LEU A 128 -15.91 -4.63 7.36
N ASN A 129 -16.48 -4.95 8.54
CA ASN A 129 -17.93 -4.85 8.75
C ASN A 129 -18.42 -3.40 8.66
N ARG A 130 -17.70 -2.44 9.26
CA ARG A 130 -17.99 -1.00 9.11
C ARG A 130 -17.97 -0.60 7.63
N ILE A 131 -16.95 -1.00 6.86
CA ILE A 131 -16.84 -0.69 5.43
C ILE A 131 -18.04 -1.23 4.66
N ARG A 132 -18.44 -2.49 4.90
CA ARG A 132 -19.65 -3.08 4.29
C ARG A 132 -20.90 -2.24 4.57
N ASP A 133 -21.12 -1.91 5.83
CA ASP A 133 -22.39 -1.34 6.30
C ASP A 133 -22.50 0.16 6.01
N THR A 134 -21.38 0.89 6.09
CA THR A 134 -21.37 2.35 6.03
C THR A 134 -20.86 2.92 4.72
N LEU A 135 -20.18 2.14 3.88
CA LEU A 135 -19.62 2.61 2.61
C LEU A 135 -20.18 1.84 1.41
N LEU A 136 -20.09 0.50 1.42
CA LEU A 136 -20.50 -0.32 0.27
C LEU A 136 -22.02 -0.37 0.12
N THR A 137 -22.74 -0.64 1.22
CA THR A 137 -24.21 -0.76 1.20
C THR A 137 -24.88 0.56 0.78
N PRO A 138 -24.50 1.74 1.32
CA PRO A 138 -25.06 3.02 0.86
C PRO A 138 -24.70 3.37 -0.59
N ALA A 139 -23.56 2.90 -1.09
CA ALA A 139 -23.17 3.04 -2.50
C ALA A 139 -23.84 2.01 -3.43
N HIS A 140 -24.74 1.16 -2.90
CA HIS A 140 -25.44 0.11 -3.63
C HIS A 140 -24.51 -0.89 -4.33
N VAL A 141 -23.36 -1.18 -3.72
CA VAL A 141 -22.38 -2.18 -4.17
C VAL A 141 -22.12 -3.22 -3.09
N SER A 142 -21.58 -4.37 -3.49
CA SER A 142 -21.26 -5.49 -2.61
C SER A 142 -19.75 -5.72 -2.52
N GLU A 143 -19.36 -6.45 -1.47
CA GLU A 143 -17.97 -6.88 -1.24
C GLU A 143 -17.42 -7.72 -2.39
N LYS A 144 -18.30 -8.42 -3.11
CA LYS A 144 -17.92 -9.23 -4.28
C LYS A 144 -17.65 -8.39 -5.52
N GLN A 145 -17.98 -7.10 -5.52
CA GLN A 145 -17.68 -6.16 -6.61
C GLN A 145 -16.35 -5.43 -6.40
N VAL A 146 -15.73 -5.53 -5.22
CA VAL A 146 -14.39 -5.02 -4.92
C VAL A 146 -13.35 -5.81 -5.70
N GLN A 147 -12.65 -5.13 -6.61
CA GLN A 147 -11.73 -5.74 -7.58
C GLN A 147 -10.35 -5.12 -7.58
N VAL A 148 -10.23 -3.87 -7.12
CA VAL A 148 -8.95 -3.15 -7.01
C VAL A 148 -8.88 -2.48 -5.65
N ALA A 149 -7.69 -2.48 -5.04
CA ALA A 149 -7.41 -1.70 -3.85
C ALA A 149 -6.17 -0.80 -4.05
N TRP A 150 -6.21 0.42 -3.55
CA TRP A 150 -5.01 1.22 -3.30
C TRP A 150 -4.79 1.33 -1.79
N VAL A 151 -3.60 0.93 -1.34
CA VAL A 151 -3.32 0.68 0.08
C VAL A 151 -2.06 1.41 0.49
N GLN A 152 -2.16 2.15 1.59
CA GLN A 152 -1.05 2.84 2.22
C GLN A 152 -1.20 2.73 3.73
N MET A 153 -0.18 2.21 4.42
CA MET A 153 -0.25 1.91 5.86
C MET A 153 0.95 2.47 6.60
N VAL A 154 0.74 2.72 7.89
CA VAL A 154 1.75 3.21 8.84
C VAL A 154 1.59 2.49 10.17
N THR A 155 2.57 2.64 11.05
CA THR A 155 2.42 2.35 12.48
C THR A 155 2.35 3.68 13.23
N ASN A 156 1.37 3.86 14.11
CA ASN A 156 1.35 5.04 14.97
C ASN A 156 2.33 4.86 16.13
N PHE A 157 3.06 5.93 16.47
CA PHE A 157 4.08 5.95 17.53
C PHE A 157 5.14 4.85 17.37
N PRO A 158 5.82 4.79 16.20
CA PRO A 158 6.81 3.76 15.95
C PRO A 158 8.01 3.94 16.89
N TYR A 159 8.57 2.82 17.37
CA TYR A 159 9.56 2.85 18.45
C TYR A 159 11.02 2.77 17.96
N HIS A 160 11.34 1.82 17.09
CA HIS A 160 12.70 1.59 16.60
C HIS A 160 12.79 1.74 15.09
N PRO A 161 13.60 2.67 14.54
CA PRO A 161 13.92 2.67 13.12
C PRO A 161 14.89 1.51 12.82
N LEU A 162 15.23 1.26 11.56
CA LEU A 162 16.24 0.24 11.20
C LEU A 162 17.61 0.49 11.88
N PRO A 163 18.46 -0.54 12.08
CA PRO A 163 18.30 -1.93 11.64
C PRO A 163 17.90 -2.97 12.71
N PRO A 164 17.53 -2.66 13.99
CA PRO A 164 17.12 -3.69 14.93
C PRO A 164 16.08 -4.64 14.33
N ALA A 165 16.16 -5.92 14.72
CA ALA A 165 15.28 -6.96 14.19
C ALA A 165 13.80 -6.66 14.46
N ASP A 166 13.50 -5.83 15.44
CA ASP A 166 12.17 -5.39 15.82
C ASP A 166 11.85 -3.96 15.34
N SER A 167 12.61 -3.42 14.39
CA SER A 167 12.31 -2.11 13.79
C SER A 167 10.93 -2.03 13.13
N ASP A 168 10.39 -0.82 13.06
CA ASP A 168 9.06 -0.54 12.52
C ASP A 168 8.91 -1.01 11.08
N ALA A 169 9.91 -0.79 10.22
CA ALA A 169 9.89 -1.23 8.83
C ALA A 169 9.61 -2.75 8.70
N TYR A 170 10.12 -3.55 9.63
CA TYR A 170 9.85 -4.99 9.66
C TYR A 170 8.47 -5.34 10.22
N ARG A 171 7.98 -4.61 11.22
CA ARG A 171 6.63 -4.80 11.77
C ARG A 171 5.58 -4.41 10.73
N LEU A 172 5.73 -3.23 10.12
CA LEU A 172 4.84 -2.71 9.09
C LEU A 172 4.81 -3.62 7.85
N LYS A 173 5.96 -4.18 7.43
CA LYS A 173 6.02 -5.20 6.37
C LYS A 173 5.06 -6.35 6.63
N GLY A 174 5.09 -6.92 7.85
CA GLY A 174 4.20 -8.02 8.21
C GLY A 174 2.74 -7.61 8.33
N ALA A 175 2.49 -6.39 8.84
CA ALA A 175 1.14 -5.84 8.93
C ALA A 175 0.50 -5.63 7.54
N ILE A 176 1.25 -5.10 6.57
CA ILE A 176 0.80 -4.96 5.17
C ILE A 176 0.41 -6.33 4.61
N ALA A 177 1.26 -7.36 4.78
CA ALA A 177 0.99 -8.70 4.28
C ALA A 177 -0.28 -9.31 4.91
N ALA A 178 -0.43 -9.15 6.22
CA ALA A 178 -1.61 -9.61 6.95
C ALA A 178 -2.88 -8.89 6.51
N ALA A 179 -2.81 -7.59 6.27
CA ALA A 179 -3.92 -6.82 5.73
C ALA A 179 -4.29 -7.26 4.30
N MET A 180 -3.30 -7.57 3.45
CA MET A 180 -3.60 -8.04 2.09
C MET A 180 -4.35 -9.36 2.10
N ARG A 181 -4.02 -10.26 3.03
CA ARG A 181 -4.77 -11.51 3.25
C ARG A 181 -6.18 -11.24 3.76
N ALA A 182 -6.34 -10.34 4.73
CA ALA A 182 -7.65 -9.98 5.26
C ALA A 182 -8.56 -9.38 4.17
N LEU A 183 -8.02 -8.44 3.37
CA LEU A 183 -8.73 -7.85 2.23
C LEU A 183 -9.07 -8.89 1.17
N LYS A 184 -8.15 -9.79 0.81
CA LYS A 184 -8.42 -10.83 -0.18
C LYS A 184 -9.47 -11.84 0.28
N SER A 185 -9.42 -12.22 1.55
CA SER A 185 -10.41 -13.10 2.17
C SER A 185 -11.80 -12.47 2.17
N ARG A 186 -11.89 -11.16 2.45
CA ARG A 186 -13.16 -10.41 2.45
C ARG A 186 -13.69 -10.12 1.05
N TYR A 187 -12.80 -9.80 0.12
CA TYR A 187 -13.10 -9.38 -1.25
C TYR A 187 -12.62 -10.42 -2.25
N PRO A 188 -13.42 -11.48 -2.52
CA PRO A 188 -12.96 -12.64 -3.28
C PRO A 188 -12.53 -12.29 -4.72
N ASN A 189 -13.13 -11.26 -5.31
CA ASN A 189 -12.81 -10.79 -6.66
C ASN A 189 -11.68 -9.75 -6.72
N LEU A 190 -11.05 -9.39 -5.59
CA LEU A 190 -9.90 -8.48 -5.54
C LEU A 190 -8.73 -9.06 -6.35
N GLN A 191 -8.41 -8.43 -7.49
CA GLN A 191 -7.37 -8.89 -8.42
C GLN A 191 -6.04 -8.20 -8.15
N ILE A 192 -6.08 -6.88 -7.89
CA ILE A 192 -4.89 -6.03 -7.80
C ILE A 192 -4.96 -5.21 -6.52
N ALA A 193 -3.85 -5.17 -5.77
CA ALA A 193 -3.61 -4.16 -4.76
C ALA A 193 -2.36 -3.34 -5.10
N TYR A 194 -2.57 -2.03 -5.27
CA TYR A 194 -1.50 -1.05 -5.41
C TYR A 194 -1.06 -0.60 -4.02
N LEU A 195 0.22 -0.73 -3.72
CA LEU A 195 0.80 -0.37 -2.42
C LEU A 195 1.60 0.92 -2.53
N SER A 196 1.36 1.85 -1.62
CA SER A 196 2.13 3.09 -1.47
C SER A 196 2.79 3.14 -0.10
N SER A 197 3.96 3.76 -0.05
CA SER A 197 4.62 4.15 1.20
C SER A 197 4.01 5.44 1.74
N ARG A 198 4.37 5.81 2.97
CA ARG A 198 4.06 7.13 3.53
C ARG A 198 4.71 8.24 2.69
N VAL A 199 4.07 9.42 2.62
CA VAL A 199 4.74 10.62 2.10
C VAL A 199 5.84 11.11 3.05
N TYR A 200 6.58 12.14 2.64
CA TYR A 200 7.64 12.74 3.45
C TYR A 200 7.18 13.13 4.86
N GLY A 201 7.90 12.64 5.87
CA GLY A 201 7.56 12.84 7.28
C GLY A 201 8.31 13.97 7.97
N GLY A 202 9.21 14.69 7.29
CA GLY A 202 10.14 15.61 7.95
C GLY A 202 9.52 16.89 8.49
N TYR A 203 8.29 17.22 8.08
CA TYR A 203 7.52 18.35 8.63
C TYR A 203 6.52 17.93 9.72
N ALA A 204 6.52 16.65 10.13
CA ALA A 204 5.65 16.19 11.20
C ALA A 204 6.04 16.87 12.53
N THR A 205 5.09 17.55 13.16
CA THR A 205 5.25 18.17 14.49
C THR A 205 4.87 17.22 15.63
N THR A 206 4.53 15.97 15.31
CA THR A 206 4.03 14.97 16.24
C THR A 206 4.82 13.67 16.10
N GLU A 207 4.80 12.83 17.12
CA GLU A 207 5.49 11.52 17.13
C GLU A 207 4.71 10.41 16.42
N TRP A 208 3.68 10.74 15.62
CA TRP A 208 2.79 9.74 15.03
C TRP A 208 3.52 8.79 14.07
N ASN A 209 4.23 9.32 13.08
CA ASN A 209 5.12 8.54 12.20
C ASN A 209 6.05 9.51 11.42
N PRO A 210 7.05 10.13 12.09
CA PRO A 210 7.98 11.07 11.45
C PRO A 210 9.05 10.35 10.62
N GLU A 211 10.02 11.09 10.06
CA GLU A 211 11.25 10.47 9.58
C GLU A 211 12.06 9.86 10.74
N PRO A 212 12.77 8.74 10.53
CA PRO A 212 12.97 8.01 9.26
C PRO A 212 11.87 6.97 8.96
N TYR A 213 10.88 6.79 9.83
CA TYR A 213 9.83 5.76 9.67
C TYR A 213 9.02 5.95 8.39
N ALA A 214 8.74 7.21 8.04
CA ALA A 214 8.07 7.57 6.81
C ALA A 214 8.86 7.09 5.57
N TYR A 215 10.16 7.41 5.49
CA TYR A 215 11.03 6.91 4.42
C TYR A 215 11.16 5.38 4.43
N GLU A 216 11.38 4.78 5.60
CA GLU A 216 11.59 3.34 5.76
C GLU A 216 10.32 2.51 5.44
N SER A 217 9.13 3.11 5.46
CA SER A 217 7.90 2.45 5.00
C SER A 217 7.95 2.02 3.52
N ALA A 218 8.79 2.67 2.69
CA ALA A 218 9.03 2.24 1.31
C ALA A 218 9.71 0.87 1.24
N LEU A 219 10.59 0.55 2.19
CA LEU A 219 11.19 -0.79 2.30
C LEU A 219 10.13 -1.82 2.66
N SER A 220 9.20 -1.51 3.57
CA SER A 220 8.09 -2.40 3.94
C SER A 220 7.21 -2.76 2.74
N VAL A 221 6.91 -1.78 1.88
CA VAL A 221 6.16 -2.01 0.64
C VAL A 221 6.98 -2.84 -0.36
N ARG A 222 8.23 -2.44 -0.62
CA ARG A 222 9.13 -3.15 -1.54
C ARG A 222 9.25 -4.63 -1.17
N TRP A 223 9.50 -4.93 0.10
CA TRP A 223 9.69 -6.30 0.55
C TRP A 223 8.45 -7.18 0.33
N ASN A 224 7.23 -6.63 0.45
CA ASN A 224 6.01 -7.37 0.13
C ASN A 224 5.92 -7.72 -1.35
N ILE A 225 6.22 -6.77 -2.24
CA ILE A 225 6.17 -6.96 -3.69
C ILE A 225 7.27 -7.94 -4.13
N LEU A 226 8.51 -7.74 -3.67
CA LEU A 226 9.62 -8.65 -3.98
C LEU A 226 9.42 -10.04 -3.38
N GLY A 227 8.82 -10.13 -2.19
CA GLY A 227 8.44 -11.40 -1.57
C GLY A 227 7.45 -12.16 -2.43
N GLN A 228 6.42 -11.48 -2.96
CA GLN A 228 5.49 -12.10 -3.90
C GLN A 228 6.19 -12.52 -5.20
N ILE A 229 6.97 -11.66 -5.84
CA ILE A 229 7.73 -12.00 -7.06
C ILE A 229 8.60 -13.24 -6.86
N THR A 230 9.36 -13.26 -5.76
CA THR A 230 10.24 -14.39 -5.43
C THR A 230 9.45 -15.68 -5.22
N LEU A 231 8.36 -15.61 -4.45
CA LEU A 231 7.49 -16.76 -4.20
C LEU A 231 6.91 -17.31 -5.50
N MET A 232 6.43 -16.45 -6.41
CA MET A 232 5.84 -16.89 -7.66
C MET A 232 6.84 -17.52 -8.63
N ARG A 233 8.09 -17.03 -8.64
CA ARG A 233 9.15 -17.57 -9.49
C ARG A 233 9.72 -18.89 -8.97
N THR A 234 9.85 -19.01 -7.65
CA THR A 234 10.66 -20.07 -7.03
C THR A 234 9.84 -21.07 -6.23
N GLY A 235 8.59 -20.75 -5.89
CA GLY A 235 7.78 -21.51 -4.94
C GLY A 235 8.23 -21.35 -3.48
N PHE A 236 9.18 -20.45 -3.19
CA PHE A 236 9.77 -20.28 -1.87
C PHE A 236 9.78 -18.82 -1.40
N LEU A 237 9.50 -18.62 -0.12
CA LEU A 237 9.59 -17.32 0.57
C LEU A 237 10.31 -17.52 1.91
N TRP A 238 11.49 -16.92 2.05
CA TRP A 238 12.32 -17.04 3.26
C TRP A 238 11.86 -16.11 4.39
N ASP A 239 11.18 -15.02 4.07
CA ASP A 239 10.77 -14.01 5.04
C ASP A 239 9.45 -14.39 5.71
N THR A 240 9.56 -14.97 6.90
CA THR A 240 8.42 -15.45 7.69
C THR A 240 7.49 -14.32 8.15
N ARG A 241 7.91 -13.05 8.10
CA ARG A 241 7.07 -11.91 8.51
C ARG A 241 6.03 -11.54 7.45
N ILE A 242 6.32 -11.80 6.18
CA ILE A 242 5.37 -11.57 5.08
C ILE A 242 4.31 -12.68 5.11
N GLY A 243 4.70 -13.94 5.32
CA GLY A 243 3.78 -15.08 5.25
C GLY A 243 3.26 -15.33 3.83
N PRO A 244 2.13 -16.05 3.66
CA PRO A 244 1.62 -16.39 2.33
C PRO A 244 1.22 -15.15 1.52
N VAL A 245 1.77 -15.04 0.31
CA VAL A 245 1.49 -13.96 -0.66
C VAL A 245 1.29 -14.49 -2.09
N ASP A 246 0.82 -15.73 -2.22
CA ASP A 246 0.57 -16.38 -3.52
C ASP A 246 -0.78 -15.94 -4.12
N TYR A 247 -0.72 -15.17 -5.21
CA TYR A 247 -1.94 -14.70 -5.89
C TYR A 247 -2.65 -15.79 -6.71
N LEU A 248 -1.98 -16.90 -7.08
CA LEU A 248 -2.61 -18.02 -7.80
C LEU A 248 -3.47 -18.85 -6.86
N LYS A 249 -3.04 -19.01 -5.61
CA LYS A 249 -3.84 -19.63 -4.54
C LYS A 249 -4.94 -18.73 -4.01
N GLY A 250 -4.84 -17.42 -4.25
CA GLY A 250 -5.77 -16.44 -3.74
C GLY A 250 -5.53 -16.07 -2.29
N ASP A 251 -4.30 -16.25 -1.78
CA ASP A 251 -3.91 -15.81 -0.44
C ASP A 251 -4.00 -14.27 -0.33
N VAL A 252 -3.57 -13.58 -1.39
CA VAL A 252 -3.55 -12.11 -1.54
C VAL A 252 -3.89 -11.77 -3.00
N PRO A 253 -4.23 -10.50 -3.33
CA PRO A 253 -4.21 -10.05 -4.73
C PRO A 253 -2.79 -9.98 -5.30
N TRP A 254 -2.69 -9.74 -6.60
CA TRP A 254 -1.42 -9.34 -7.20
C TRP A 254 -1.02 -7.95 -6.68
N LEU A 255 0.23 -7.82 -6.25
CA LEU A 255 0.76 -6.64 -5.58
C LEU A 255 1.68 -5.87 -6.53
N ALA A 256 1.49 -4.56 -6.62
CA ALA A 256 2.43 -3.67 -7.29
C ALA A 256 2.50 -2.34 -6.57
N TRP A 257 3.48 -1.52 -6.94
CA TRP A 257 3.53 -0.15 -6.47
C TRP A 257 2.32 0.62 -7.00
N GLY A 258 1.64 1.29 -6.08
CA GLY A 258 0.80 2.45 -6.40
C GLY A 258 1.66 3.69 -6.59
N PRO A 259 1.08 4.89 -6.49
CA PRO A 259 1.86 6.11 -6.57
C PRO A 259 2.89 6.17 -5.43
N TYR A 260 4.15 6.44 -5.77
CA TYR A 260 5.20 6.72 -4.79
C TYR A 260 5.23 8.22 -4.51
N LEU A 261 4.71 8.63 -3.36
CA LEU A 261 4.38 10.02 -3.06
C LEU A 261 5.35 10.70 -2.07
N TRP A 262 6.43 10.02 -1.69
CA TRP A 262 7.45 10.63 -0.84
C TRP A 262 8.25 11.65 -1.66
N ALA A 263 8.20 12.91 -1.25
CA ALA A 263 9.01 13.98 -1.80
C ALA A 263 9.32 14.97 -0.68
N ASN A 264 10.61 15.18 -0.41
CA ASN A 264 11.04 16.30 0.41
C ASN A 264 10.95 17.55 -0.48
N GLY A 265 10.25 18.62 -0.08
CA GLY A 265 10.01 19.78 -0.95
C GLY A 265 11.27 20.43 -1.55
N THR A 266 12.44 20.19 -0.94
CA THR A 266 13.75 20.65 -1.45
C THR A 266 14.50 19.61 -2.30
N MET A 267 14.01 18.38 -2.33
CA MET A 267 14.50 17.26 -3.12
C MET A 267 13.31 16.56 -3.79
N PRO A 268 12.84 17.08 -4.94
CA PRO A 268 11.77 16.44 -5.68
C PRO A 268 12.22 15.06 -6.18
N ARG A 269 11.25 14.21 -6.47
CA ARG A 269 11.51 12.97 -7.21
C ARG A 269 11.91 13.32 -8.63
N SER A 270 12.77 12.53 -9.24
CA SER A 270 13.22 12.76 -10.62
C SER A 270 12.10 12.67 -11.67
N ASP A 271 10.99 12.01 -11.32
CA ASP A 271 9.80 11.83 -12.15
C ASP A 271 8.67 12.84 -11.87
N GLY A 272 8.90 13.83 -10.99
CA GLY A 272 7.94 14.89 -10.63
C GLY A 272 7.06 14.50 -9.46
#